data_AF-A0A957LXL3-F1
#
_entry.id   AF-A0A957LXL3-F1
#
_cell.length_a   1.000
_cell.length_b   1.000
_cell.length_c   1.000
_cell.angle_alpha   90.00
_cell.angle_beta   90.00
_cell.angle_gamma   90.00
#
_symmetry.space_group_name_H-M   'P 1'
#
loop_
_entity.id
_entity.type
_entity.pdbx_description
1 polymer ?
#
loop_
_entity_poly.entity_id
_entity_poly.type
_entity_poly.pdbx_seq_one_letter_code
_entity_poly.pdbx_strand_id
1 'polypeptide(L)'
;MNNHDDFDLIDEEGPGGRSRLIYWLLGIALLLIFGFMVGLAFATLNNRLSNEPDTAVATYTPTQALVIGGNTATPPPMETSATGPGSGDATPQTPTAGPSTATAPASATPMACAIDVDPAFGGADALLGCPASPPGQIIWAAWEPFERGAMFWRSDNDQAGYFLNSGGWSHIEEGWGGQEVPSRGVPPAGLFAPERGFGYVWGSRDDIFAGLGWATDTEKGFCARIQDFENGFMLQSEAVPSCTSDNLYNHAAGGNWPTIRFLAAADGSWSGSIGSGSRSPDALPAPGETMTPGATTSPTALPAASVTAPPAQSGGVSTAADATRPREQGRFFASRAGAIALDGSFSDWSSDWIPIETVVYGDAAYSGGEDLSARAQFAWSDAGLYVALRVRDERYRPGPAGSDLWQGDSMEINIDRLLAADFDADQADGDDYQIGLAFGAEGNQLSGYRWLPYSEEGAFQPAGAVTEQREDGAQRGYNLETLLPWSLFDIDGATLPAEAALGFVLAVNDNDGDNPAQETIIATSPARSRHDNPTQWGTLILLP
;
A
#
# COMPACT_ATOMS: atom_id res chain seq x y z
N MET A 1 66.87 -37.92 -51.53
CA MET A 1 65.42 -37.80 -51.76
C MET A 1 64.76 -39.08 -51.26
N ASN A 2 63.78 -38.92 -50.36
CA ASN A 2 62.77 -39.86 -49.87
C ASN A 2 63.11 -41.04 -48.93
N ASN A 3 62.53 -40.92 -47.72
CA ASN A 3 61.97 -41.89 -46.77
C ASN A 3 61.61 -43.28 -47.30
N HIS A 4 61.84 -44.31 -46.48
CA HIS A 4 60.77 -44.92 -45.66
C HIS A 4 61.34 -45.80 -44.52
N ASP A 5 60.55 -45.84 -43.47
CA ASP A 5 60.75 -46.39 -42.12
C ASP A 5 60.90 -47.92 -42.05
N ASP A 6 61.50 -48.42 -40.96
CA ASP A 6 61.03 -49.62 -40.27
C ASP A 6 61.57 -49.73 -38.82
N PHE A 7 60.60 -49.67 -37.90
CA PHE A 7 60.46 -50.21 -36.54
C PHE A 7 61.69 -50.47 -35.65
N ASP A 8 61.74 -49.73 -34.53
CA ASP A 8 62.25 -50.25 -33.25
C ASP A 8 61.18 -50.08 -32.16
N LEU A 9 60.92 -51.18 -31.47
CA LEU A 9 60.06 -51.31 -30.28
C LEU A 9 60.70 -50.57 -29.10
N ILE A 10 59.94 -49.75 -28.39
CA ILE A 10 60.31 -49.28 -27.04
C ILE A 10 59.16 -49.58 -26.08
N ASP A 11 59.53 -50.26 -25.00
CA ASP A 11 58.72 -50.79 -23.91
C ASP A 11 57.86 -49.74 -23.18
N GLU A 12 56.62 -50.11 -22.87
CA GLU A 12 55.79 -49.40 -21.88
C GLU A 12 56.32 -49.62 -20.46
N GLU A 13 56.96 -48.60 -19.88
CA GLU A 13 57.10 -48.48 -18.44
C GLU A 13 55.90 -47.71 -17.85
N GLY A 14 54.99 -48.43 -17.20
CA GLY A 14 53.88 -47.84 -16.45
C GLY A 14 54.33 -47.10 -15.16
N PRO A 15 53.71 -45.97 -14.79
CA PRO A 15 54.11 -45.21 -13.61
C PRO A 15 53.76 -45.95 -12.31
N GLY A 16 54.76 -45.97 -11.41
CA GLY A 16 54.85 -46.84 -10.25
C GLY A 16 53.77 -46.70 -9.16
N GLY A 17 53.62 -47.78 -8.39
CA GLY A 17 52.58 -48.00 -7.37
C GLY A 17 52.47 -46.99 -6.22
N ARG A 18 53.33 -45.98 -6.14
CA ARG A 18 53.17 -44.85 -5.19
C ARG A 18 52.03 -43.91 -5.58
N SER A 19 51.76 -43.74 -6.87
CA SER A 19 50.67 -42.88 -7.36
C SER A 19 49.30 -43.48 -7.04
N ARG A 20 49.12 -44.79 -7.27
CA ARG A 20 47.89 -45.53 -6.95
C ARG A 20 47.55 -45.53 -5.45
N LEU A 21 48.56 -45.55 -4.57
CA LEU A 21 48.34 -45.51 -3.12
C LEU A 21 47.79 -44.15 -2.66
N ILE A 22 48.23 -43.04 -3.26
CA ILE A 22 47.75 -41.70 -2.94
C ILE A 22 46.29 -41.51 -3.37
N TYR A 23 45.92 -41.98 -4.57
CA TYR A 23 44.53 -41.94 -5.02
C TYR A 23 43.60 -42.82 -4.16
N TRP A 24 44.09 -43.98 -3.69
CA TRP A 24 43.34 -44.81 -2.75
C TRP A 24 43.13 -44.14 -1.39
N LEU A 25 44.14 -43.46 -0.85
CA LEU A 25 44.03 -42.72 0.41
C LEU A 25 43.10 -41.51 0.29
N LEU A 26 43.14 -40.79 -0.83
CA LEU A 26 42.20 -39.69 -1.12
C LEU A 26 40.77 -40.20 -1.29
N GLY A 27 40.58 -41.35 -1.94
CA GLY A 27 39.27 -41.99 -2.08
C GLY A 27 38.68 -42.43 -0.73
N ILE A 28 39.51 -42.99 0.17
CA ILE A 28 39.09 -43.35 1.53
C ILE A 28 38.75 -42.09 2.34
N ALA A 29 39.55 -41.01 2.22
CA ALA A 29 39.28 -39.75 2.91
C ALA A 29 37.95 -39.12 2.44
N LEU A 30 37.68 -39.10 1.13
CA LEU A 30 36.42 -38.64 0.56
C LEU A 30 35.22 -39.47 1.03
N LEU A 31 35.35 -40.79 1.12
CA LEU A 31 34.31 -41.67 1.65
C LEU A 31 34.04 -41.43 3.14
N LEU A 32 35.08 -41.16 3.94
CA LEU A 32 34.93 -40.83 5.35
C LEU A 32 34.28 -39.45 5.56
N ILE A 33 34.65 -38.45 4.74
CA ILE A 33 34.01 -37.12 4.75
C ILE A 33 32.54 -37.22 4.33
N PHE A 34 32.25 -37.97 3.25
CA PHE A 34 30.88 -38.19 2.82
C PHE A 34 30.04 -38.91 3.89
N GLY A 35 30.59 -39.96 4.52
CA GLY A 35 29.93 -40.66 5.63
C GLY A 35 29.69 -39.75 6.85
N PHE A 36 30.61 -38.84 7.16
CA PHE A 36 30.46 -37.86 8.24
C PHE A 36 29.39 -36.80 7.90
N MET A 37 29.35 -36.30 6.67
CA MET A 37 28.34 -35.35 6.19
C MET A 37 26.93 -35.96 6.17
N VAL A 38 26.81 -37.22 5.73
CA VAL A 38 25.55 -37.98 5.80
C VAL A 38 25.15 -38.24 7.25
N GLY A 39 26.11 -38.56 8.12
CA GLY A 39 25.87 -38.73 9.56
C GLY A 39 25.38 -37.45 10.24
N LEU A 40 25.94 -36.28 9.90
CA LEU A 40 25.46 -34.98 10.37
C LEU A 40 24.07 -34.67 9.84
N ALA A 41 23.81 -34.87 8.55
CA ALA A 41 22.48 -34.67 7.96
C ALA A 41 21.42 -35.58 8.61
N PHE A 42 21.78 -36.84 8.89
CA PHE A 42 20.89 -37.80 9.57
C PHE A 42 20.68 -37.43 11.05
N ALA A 43 21.70 -36.93 11.75
CA ALA A 43 21.56 -36.45 13.12
C ALA A 43 20.69 -35.17 13.20
N THR A 44 20.83 -34.25 12.24
CA THR A 44 19.98 -33.05 12.14
C THR A 44 18.54 -33.41 11.79
N LEU A 45 18.32 -34.38 10.89
CA LEU A 45 16.99 -34.89 10.57
C LEU A 45 16.38 -35.64 11.75
N ASN A 46 17.15 -36.46 12.47
CA ASN A 46 16.70 -37.18 13.67
C ASN A 46 16.39 -36.21 14.82
N ASN A 47 17.14 -35.12 14.98
CA ASN A 47 16.83 -34.06 15.96
C ASN A 47 15.58 -33.25 15.57
N ARG A 48 15.30 -33.09 14.26
CA ARG A 48 14.04 -32.47 13.78
C ARG A 48 12.84 -33.40 13.92
N LEU A 49 13.02 -34.71 13.80
CA LEU A 49 11.97 -35.71 13.99
C LEU A 49 11.75 -36.08 15.47
N SER A 50 12.76 -35.93 16.33
CA SER A 50 12.66 -36.23 17.77
C SER A 50 12.19 -35.05 18.62
N ASN A 51 12.18 -33.84 18.06
CA ASN A 51 11.60 -32.65 18.68
C ASN A 51 10.28 -32.29 17.98
N GLU A 52 9.26 -33.14 18.12
CA GLU A 52 7.90 -32.63 18.07
C GLU A 52 7.62 -31.89 19.39
N PRO A 53 7.06 -30.67 19.35
CA PRO A 53 6.38 -30.12 20.51
C PRO A 53 5.12 -30.95 20.78
N ASP A 54 4.92 -31.37 22.04
CA ASP A 54 3.68 -31.96 22.55
C ASP A 54 2.46 -31.12 22.08
N THR A 55 1.82 -31.55 21.00
CA THR A 55 0.50 -31.08 20.62
C THR A 55 -0.51 -32.09 21.12
N ALA A 56 -1.15 -31.74 22.23
CA ALA A 56 -2.31 -32.46 22.72
C ALA A 56 -3.42 -32.40 21.65
N VAL A 57 -3.66 -33.53 20.98
CA VAL A 57 -4.75 -33.74 20.05
C VAL A 57 -6.07 -33.70 20.83
N ALA A 58 -6.84 -32.62 20.70
CA ALA A 58 -8.22 -32.57 21.14
C ALA A 58 -9.10 -33.37 20.15
N THR A 59 -9.43 -34.60 20.53
CA THR A 59 -10.33 -35.48 19.81
C THR A 59 -11.77 -35.00 20.01
N TYR A 60 -12.37 -34.39 18.99
CA TYR A 60 -13.81 -34.14 18.98
C TYR A 60 -14.54 -35.43 18.58
N THR A 61 -15.27 -36.00 19.53
CA THR A 61 -16.23 -37.09 19.29
C THR A 61 -17.63 -36.49 19.22
N PRO A 62 -18.45 -36.78 18.19
CA PRO A 62 -19.77 -36.18 18.06
C PRO A 62 -20.79 -36.93 18.93
N THR A 63 -21.55 -36.20 19.75
CA THR A 63 -22.71 -36.79 20.46
C THR A 63 -23.96 -35.93 20.28
N GLN A 64 -24.85 -36.48 19.46
CA GLN A 64 -26.32 -36.47 19.44
C GLN A 64 -27.11 -35.38 20.18
N ALA A 65 -28.11 -34.86 19.45
CA ALA A 65 -29.25 -34.11 19.97
C ALA A 65 -30.14 -34.94 20.92
N LEU A 66 -30.58 -34.34 22.03
CA LEU A 66 -31.81 -34.75 22.73
C LEU A 66 -32.50 -33.54 23.40
N VAL A 67 -33.82 -33.68 23.46
CA VAL A 67 -34.89 -32.70 23.62
C VAL A 67 -35.34 -32.54 25.10
N ILE A 68 -35.67 -31.30 25.48
CA ILE A 68 -36.62 -30.77 26.51
C ILE A 68 -36.52 -31.23 27.99
N GLY A 69 -36.52 -30.25 28.90
CA GLY A 69 -37.13 -30.36 30.24
C GLY A 69 -36.61 -29.30 31.23
N GLY A 70 -37.47 -28.36 31.64
CA GLY A 70 -37.11 -27.21 32.47
C GLY A 70 -36.90 -27.50 33.97
N ASN A 71 -36.36 -26.51 34.68
CA ASN A 71 -36.89 -25.96 35.94
C ASN A 71 -35.96 -24.87 36.51
N THR A 72 -36.56 -23.72 36.80
CA THR A 72 -36.40 -22.81 37.94
C THR A 72 -35.16 -22.96 38.85
N ALA A 73 -34.36 -21.89 39.00
CA ALA A 73 -34.06 -21.24 40.30
C ALA A 73 -32.94 -20.17 40.21
N THR A 74 -33.25 -19.03 40.84
CA THR A 74 -32.45 -17.86 41.23
C THR A 74 -31.19 -18.20 42.07
N PRO A 75 -30.12 -17.36 42.04
CA PRO A 75 -28.85 -17.66 42.73
C PRO A 75 -28.84 -17.28 44.23
N PRO A 76 -28.00 -17.94 45.06
CA PRO A 76 -27.65 -17.49 46.41
C PRO A 76 -26.19 -16.97 46.52
N PRO A 77 -25.83 -16.34 47.67
CA PRO A 77 -25.02 -15.11 47.70
C PRO A 77 -23.61 -15.26 48.29
N MET A 78 -22.89 -14.13 48.25
CA MET A 78 -21.53 -13.90 48.75
C MET A 78 -21.51 -13.64 50.27
N GLU A 79 -20.38 -14.02 50.89
CA GLU A 79 -20.20 -14.23 52.33
C GLU A 79 -20.14 -12.98 53.22
N THR A 80 -20.58 -13.23 54.45
CA THR A 80 -20.50 -12.48 55.71
C THR A 80 -19.08 -12.26 56.25
N SER A 81 -18.92 -11.16 57.00
CA SER A 81 -18.15 -11.15 58.25
C SER A 81 -18.76 -10.16 59.25
N ALA A 82 -18.89 -10.62 60.49
CA ALA A 82 -19.60 -9.96 61.58
C ALA A 82 -18.69 -9.72 62.80
N THR A 83 -19.02 -8.74 63.63
CA THR A 83 -18.88 -8.62 65.11
C THR A 83 -19.20 -7.15 65.45
N GLY A 84 -19.94 -6.73 66.48
CA GLY A 84 -20.63 -7.27 67.64
C GLY A 84 -21.41 -6.10 68.32
N PRO A 85 -22.18 -6.33 69.41
CA PRO A 85 -23.41 -5.57 69.69
C PRO A 85 -23.32 -4.53 70.83
N GLY A 86 -24.28 -3.59 70.86
CA GLY A 86 -24.51 -2.67 72.00
C GLY A 86 -25.90 -2.02 71.93
N SER A 87 -26.73 -2.31 72.93
CA SER A 87 -28.13 -1.89 73.10
C SER A 87 -28.26 -0.51 73.76
N GLY A 88 -29.35 0.24 73.50
CA GLY A 88 -29.67 1.46 74.24
C GLY A 88 -30.85 2.27 73.68
N ASP A 89 -31.94 2.25 74.44
CA ASP A 89 -33.28 2.80 74.24
C ASP A 89 -33.36 4.34 74.40
N ALA A 90 -34.21 5.05 73.62
CA ALA A 90 -34.96 6.27 74.00
C ALA A 90 -35.63 7.01 72.81
N THR A 91 -36.93 7.27 72.98
CA THR A 91 -37.92 8.03 72.17
C THR A 91 -37.60 9.53 71.91
N PRO A 92 -38.37 10.23 71.04
CA PRO A 92 -37.90 11.29 70.14
C PRO A 92 -38.05 12.71 70.71
N GLN A 93 -37.17 13.61 70.27
CA GLN A 93 -37.42 15.05 70.36
C GLN A 93 -37.31 15.70 68.98
N THR A 94 -38.42 16.27 68.56
CA THR A 94 -38.56 17.25 67.48
C THR A 94 -37.89 18.57 67.88
N PRO A 95 -36.98 19.12 67.07
CA PRO A 95 -36.67 20.55 67.10
C PRO A 95 -37.38 21.26 65.95
N THR A 96 -38.19 22.23 66.35
CA THR A 96 -38.79 23.32 65.59
C THR A 96 -37.88 23.87 64.49
N ALA A 97 -38.42 23.97 63.27
CA ALA A 97 -37.84 24.68 62.15
C ALA A 97 -37.68 26.17 62.50
N GLY A 98 -36.43 26.63 62.64
CA GLY A 98 -36.08 28.04 62.49
C GLY A 98 -36.03 28.40 61.00
N PRO A 99 -36.31 29.66 60.61
CA PRO A 99 -36.19 30.08 59.23
C PRO A 99 -34.71 30.13 58.87
N SER A 100 -34.18 29.01 58.39
CA SER A 100 -32.93 29.00 57.67
C SER A 100 -33.21 29.76 56.38
N THR A 101 -32.71 30.99 56.30
CA THR A 101 -32.50 31.69 55.03
C THR A 101 -31.88 30.69 54.08
N ALA A 102 -32.68 30.23 53.12
CA ALA A 102 -32.21 29.41 52.02
C ALA A 102 -31.18 30.25 51.28
N THR A 103 -29.91 30.04 51.60
CA THR A 103 -28.82 30.34 50.68
C THR A 103 -29.19 29.58 49.41
N ALA A 104 -29.49 30.34 48.35
CA ALA A 104 -29.71 29.79 47.03
C ALA A 104 -28.63 28.72 46.78
N PRO A 105 -28.97 27.54 46.22
CA PRO A 105 -27.92 26.63 45.79
C PRO A 105 -26.97 27.46 44.95
N ALA A 106 -25.70 27.50 45.36
CA ALA A 106 -24.65 28.10 44.55
C ALA A 106 -24.91 27.55 43.15
N SER A 107 -25.18 28.44 42.19
CA SER A 107 -25.22 28.05 40.78
C SER A 107 -23.99 27.19 40.60
N ALA A 108 -24.20 25.89 40.38
CA ALA A 108 -23.12 25.01 40.00
C ALA A 108 -22.54 25.72 38.78
N THR A 109 -21.34 26.28 38.93
CA THR A 109 -20.54 26.66 37.79
C THR A 109 -20.60 25.41 36.91
N PRO A 110 -21.15 25.48 35.68
CA PRO A 110 -21.17 24.31 34.82
C PRO A 110 -19.73 23.80 34.84
N MET A 111 -19.52 22.55 35.24
CA MET A 111 -18.18 21.97 35.24
C MET A 111 -17.68 22.14 33.81
N ALA A 112 -16.83 23.12 33.61
CA ALA A 112 -16.16 23.30 32.34
C ALA A 112 -15.34 22.02 32.15
N CYS A 113 -15.45 21.42 30.98
CA CYS A 113 -14.69 20.21 30.68
C CYS A 113 -13.21 20.46 30.95
N ALA A 114 -12.51 19.44 31.46
CA ALA A 114 -11.09 19.56 31.78
C ALA A 114 -10.21 19.72 30.54
N ILE A 115 -10.73 19.29 29.38
CA ILE A 115 -10.08 19.37 28.08
C ILE A 115 -10.92 20.30 27.19
N ASP A 116 -10.24 21.18 26.47
CA ASP A 116 -10.87 22.07 25.50
C ASP A 116 -11.27 21.31 24.24
N VAL A 117 -12.41 21.69 23.68
CA VAL A 117 -12.82 21.23 22.34
C VAL A 117 -11.87 21.82 21.31
N ASP A 118 -11.50 21.02 20.31
CA ASP A 118 -10.71 21.51 19.18
C ASP A 118 -11.44 22.68 18.52
N PRO A 119 -10.78 23.85 18.38
CA PRO A 119 -11.38 25.04 17.78
C PRO A 119 -11.99 24.81 16.39
N ALA A 120 -11.48 23.84 15.62
CA ALA A 120 -12.01 23.49 14.31
C ALA A 120 -13.47 23.00 14.36
N PHE A 121 -13.89 22.40 15.48
CA PHE A 121 -15.24 21.86 15.64
C PHE A 121 -16.28 22.90 16.07
N GLY A 122 -15.86 24.11 16.44
CA GLY A 122 -16.79 25.22 16.75
C GLY A 122 -17.58 25.08 18.06
N GLY A 123 -17.28 24.07 18.88
CA GLY A 123 -17.86 23.86 20.21
C GLY A 123 -18.19 22.40 20.51
N ALA A 124 -18.44 22.09 21.79
CA ALA A 124 -18.87 20.76 22.22
C ALA A 124 -20.31 20.50 21.81
N ASP A 125 -20.61 19.27 21.39
CA ASP A 125 -21.98 18.81 21.22
C ASP A 125 -22.48 18.17 22.53
N ALA A 126 -23.68 18.55 22.96
CA ALA A 126 -24.28 18.03 24.19
C ALA A 126 -24.51 16.51 24.15
N LEU A 127 -24.66 15.92 22.95
CA LEU A 127 -24.80 14.49 22.74
C LEU A 127 -23.50 13.73 23.05
N LEU A 128 -22.35 14.35 22.79
CA LEU A 128 -21.04 13.71 22.95
C LEU A 128 -20.48 13.85 24.38
N GLY A 129 -20.90 14.84 25.15
CA GLY A 129 -20.39 15.10 26.50
C GLY A 129 -19.07 15.88 26.48
N CYS A 130 -18.22 15.68 27.50
CA CYS A 130 -16.93 16.37 27.55
C CYS A 130 -15.89 15.73 26.62
N PRO A 131 -14.93 16.51 26.06
CA PRO A 131 -13.81 15.95 25.33
C PRO A 131 -12.97 15.01 26.20
N ALA A 132 -12.58 13.88 25.63
CA ALA A 132 -11.80 12.82 26.26
C ALA A 132 -10.35 12.76 25.72
N SER A 133 -10.08 13.36 24.55
CA SER A 133 -8.72 13.47 24.00
C SER A 133 -8.30 14.93 23.74
N PRO A 134 -6.98 15.24 23.77
CA PRO A 134 -6.49 16.60 23.52
C PRO A 134 -6.91 17.12 22.13
N PRO A 135 -7.11 18.44 21.96
CA PRO A 135 -7.36 19.01 20.64
C PRO A 135 -6.11 18.87 19.75
N GLY A 136 -6.29 19.04 18.44
CA GLY A 136 -5.19 19.10 17.49
C GLY A 136 -4.77 17.78 16.86
N GLN A 137 -5.40 16.66 17.20
CA GLN A 137 -5.04 15.35 16.63
C GLN A 137 -5.43 15.30 15.16
N ILE A 138 -4.45 15.12 14.29
CA ILE A 138 -4.64 14.82 12.86
C ILE A 138 -4.03 13.45 12.63
N ILE A 139 -4.85 12.52 12.18
CA ILE A 139 -4.49 11.12 11.99
C ILE A 139 -4.72 10.72 10.55
N TRP A 140 -4.12 9.60 10.17
CA TRP A 140 -4.45 8.94 8.92
C TRP A 140 -5.78 8.20 9.04
N ALA A 141 -6.61 8.30 8.02
CA ALA A 141 -7.92 7.68 7.97
C ALA A 141 -8.25 7.23 6.55
N ALA A 142 -9.21 6.32 6.42
CA ALA A 142 -9.76 5.90 5.13
C ALA A 142 -11.25 6.19 5.08
N TRP A 143 -11.75 6.53 3.88
CA TRP A 143 -13.15 6.77 3.61
C TRP A 143 -13.57 6.14 2.29
N GLU A 144 -14.66 5.40 2.30
CA GLU A 144 -15.27 4.84 1.09
C GLU A 144 -16.77 5.16 1.07
N PRO A 145 -17.28 5.89 0.07
CA PRO A 145 -18.69 6.23 -0.02
C PRO A 145 -19.50 5.12 -0.71
N PHE A 146 -20.72 4.92 -0.23
CA PHE A 146 -21.68 3.94 -0.72
C PHE A 146 -23.00 4.58 -1.10
N GLU A 147 -23.82 3.87 -1.89
CA GLU A 147 -25.14 4.35 -2.34
C GLU A 147 -26.01 4.90 -1.19
N ARG A 148 -25.89 4.30 0.00
CA ARG A 148 -26.71 4.61 1.18
C ARG A 148 -25.89 4.89 2.44
N GLY A 149 -24.62 5.24 2.29
CA GLY A 149 -23.77 5.48 3.46
C GLY A 149 -22.29 5.62 3.14
N ALA A 150 -21.45 5.29 4.10
CA ALA A 150 -20.00 5.26 3.96
C ALA A 150 -19.37 4.24 4.93
N MET A 151 -18.18 3.78 4.61
CA MET A 151 -17.28 3.15 5.58
C MET A 151 -16.10 4.07 5.90
N PHE A 152 -15.57 3.89 7.10
CA PHE A 152 -14.51 4.72 7.67
C PHE A 152 -13.57 3.86 8.50
N TRP A 153 -12.28 4.20 8.48
CA TRP A 153 -11.27 3.63 9.36
C TRP A 153 -10.32 4.73 9.86
N ARG A 154 -9.80 4.58 11.08
CA ARG A 154 -8.86 5.51 11.72
C ARG A 154 -7.60 4.78 12.21
N SER A 155 -6.43 5.38 11.96
CA SER A 155 -5.14 4.74 12.21
C SER A 155 -4.69 4.71 13.66
N ASP A 156 -5.16 5.63 14.49
CA ASP A 156 -4.67 5.83 15.85
C ASP A 156 -5.11 4.74 16.83
N ASN A 157 -6.26 4.11 16.56
CA ASN A 157 -6.77 3.00 17.36
C ASN A 157 -7.23 1.80 16.52
N ASP A 158 -6.96 1.82 15.21
CA ASP A 158 -7.28 0.77 14.25
C ASP A 158 -8.79 0.41 14.20
N GLN A 159 -9.66 1.36 14.53
CA GLN A 159 -11.10 1.15 14.49
C GLN A 159 -11.70 1.48 13.12
N ALA A 160 -12.56 0.58 12.64
CA ALA A 160 -13.43 0.82 11.50
C ALA A 160 -14.90 0.97 11.93
N GLY A 161 -15.69 1.60 11.08
CA GLY A 161 -17.13 1.75 11.26
C GLY A 161 -17.85 2.01 9.93
N TYR A 162 -19.16 1.82 9.94
CA TYR A 162 -20.02 2.17 8.82
C TYR A 162 -21.12 3.15 9.25
N PHE A 163 -21.44 4.06 8.34
CA PHE A 163 -22.40 5.15 8.52
C PHE A 163 -23.52 4.99 7.49
N LEU A 164 -24.77 5.02 7.93
CA LEU A 164 -25.94 4.93 7.07
C LEU A 164 -26.54 6.33 6.85
N ASN A 165 -26.97 6.65 5.63
CA ASN A 165 -27.65 7.91 5.30
C ASN A 165 -28.95 8.12 6.10
N SER A 166 -29.49 7.07 6.74
CA SER A 166 -30.60 7.15 7.69
C SER A 166 -30.22 7.70 9.08
N GLY A 167 -28.94 8.01 9.32
CA GLY A 167 -28.42 8.58 10.58
C GLY A 167 -27.92 7.56 11.61
N GLY A 168 -27.86 6.27 11.25
CA GLY A 168 -27.30 5.22 12.11
C GLY A 168 -25.84 4.93 11.77
N TRP A 169 -25.02 4.61 12.77
CA TRP A 169 -23.65 4.12 12.56
C TRP A 169 -23.32 3.02 13.56
N SER A 170 -22.31 2.21 13.23
CA SER A 170 -21.81 1.18 14.13
C SER A 170 -20.34 0.86 13.83
N HIS A 171 -19.65 0.34 14.84
CA HIS A 171 -18.32 -0.23 14.66
C HIS A 171 -18.36 -1.49 13.78
N ILE A 172 -17.26 -1.70 13.08
CA ILE A 172 -16.94 -2.95 12.41
C ILE A 172 -16.07 -3.73 13.39
N GLU A 173 -16.59 -4.87 13.86
CA GLU A 173 -15.93 -5.71 14.88
C GLU A 173 -15.06 -6.79 14.23
N GLU A 174 -15.30 -7.06 12.94
CA GLU A 174 -14.61 -8.07 12.16
C GLU A 174 -13.27 -7.54 11.64
N GLY A 175 -12.18 -8.01 12.23
CA GLY A 175 -10.84 -7.76 11.71
C GLY A 175 -10.60 -8.48 10.38
N TRP A 176 -9.92 -7.82 9.46
CA TRP A 176 -9.43 -8.40 8.21
C TRP A 176 -7.93 -8.65 8.30
N GLY A 177 -7.50 -9.86 7.95
CA GLY A 177 -6.12 -10.33 8.01
C GLY A 177 -5.59 -10.79 6.66
N GLY A 178 -6.09 -10.21 5.56
CA GLY A 178 -5.68 -10.56 4.19
C GLY A 178 -6.46 -11.70 3.54
N GLN A 179 -7.61 -12.10 4.10
CA GLN A 179 -8.48 -13.10 3.47
C GLN A 179 -9.07 -12.60 2.15
N GLU A 180 -9.41 -13.53 1.26
CA GLU A 180 -10.15 -13.23 0.02
C GLU A 180 -11.47 -12.52 0.35
N VAL A 181 -11.75 -11.44 -0.38
CA VAL A 181 -12.99 -10.67 -0.23
C VAL A 181 -14.15 -11.43 -0.85
N PRO A 182 -15.21 -11.79 -0.09
CA PRO A 182 -16.35 -12.49 -0.65
C PRO A 182 -17.05 -11.64 -1.71
N SER A 183 -17.10 -12.16 -2.94
CA SER A 183 -17.77 -11.47 -4.04
C SER A 183 -19.30 -11.48 -3.89
N ARG A 184 -19.93 -10.34 -4.17
CA ARG A 184 -21.39 -10.21 -4.35
C ARG A 184 -21.80 -10.11 -5.82
N GLY A 185 -20.88 -10.45 -6.73
CA GLY A 185 -21.06 -10.37 -8.19
C GLY A 185 -20.39 -9.15 -8.82
N VAL A 186 -20.72 -8.92 -10.09
CA VAL A 186 -20.20 -7.78 -10.86
C VAL A 186 -20.91 -6.50 -10.42
N PRO A 187 -20.18 -5.41 -10.08
CA PRO A 187 -20.80 -4.16 -9.70
C PRO A 187 -21.63 -3.57 -10.85
N PRO A 188 -22.79 -2.94 -10.56
CA PRO A 188 -23.53 -2.18 -11.55
C PRO A 188 -22.68 -1.06 -12.17
N ALA A 189 -23.04 -0.62 -13.37
CA ALA A 189 -22.30 0.43 -14.08
C ALA A 189 -22.18 1.71 -13.24
N GLY A 190 -20.95 2.20 -13.06
CA GLY A 190 -20.65 3.40 -12.27
C GLY A 190 -20.59 3.16 -10.76
N LEU A 191 -20.62 1.91 -10.31
CA LEU A 191 -20.44 1.51 -8.92
C LEU A 191 -19.23 0.57 -8.79
N PHE A 192 -18.77 0.39 -7.56
CA PHE A 192 -17.54 -0.33 -7.25
C PHE A 192 -17.83 -1.47 -6.26
N ALA A 193 -17.07 -2.55 -6.41
CA ALA A 193 -16.99 -3.59 -5.37
C ALA A 193 -15.91 -3.15 -4.38
N PRO A 194 -16.23 -2.96 -3.10
CA PRO A 194 -15.23 -2.59 -2.11
C PRO A 194 -14.16 -3.68 -1.98
N GLU A 195 -12.94 -3.27 -1.70
CA GLU A 195 -11.77 -4.15 -1.61
C GLU A 195 -11.23 -4.21 -0.18
N ARG A 196 -10.27 -5.10 0.06
CA ARG A 196 -9.52 -5.20 1.33
C ARG A 196 -10.46 -5.34 2.56
N GLY A 197 -10.23 -4.55 3.61
CA GLY A 197 -10.96 -4.63 4.88
C GLY A 197 -12.44 -4.26 4.75
N PHE A 198 -12.76 -3.16 4.07
CA PHE A 198 -14.15 -2.77 3.81
C PHE A 198 -14.86 -3.79 2.91
N GLY A 199 -14.18 -4.25 1.86
CA GLY A 199 -14.62 -5.35 1.00
C GLY A 199 -14.94 -6.62 1.75
N TYR A 200 -14.04 -7.07 2.62
CA TYR A 200 -14.23 -8.29 3.39
C TYR A 200 -15.50 -8.23 4.24
N VAL A 201 -15.71 -7.13 4.95
CA VAL A 201 -16.87 -6.93 5.82
C VAL A 201 -18.16 -6.79 5.01
N TRP A 202 -18.13 -5.94 3.99
CA TRP A 202 -19.24 -5.72 3.05
C TRP A 202 -19.66 -7.01 2.33
N GLY A 203 -18.69 -7.79 1.86
CA GLY A 203 -18.89 -9.07 1.18
C GLY A 203 -19.41 -10.16 2.11
N SER A 204 -18.91 -10.19 3.36
CA SER A 204 -19.27 -11.22 4.36
C SER A 204 -20.61 -10.97 5.05
N ARG A 205 -21.06 -9.71 5.17
CA ARG A 205 -22.21 -9.34 5.98
C ARG A 205 -23.40 -8.81 5.18
N ASP A 206 -24.46 -9.61 5.16
CA ASP A 206 -25.69 -9.28 4.42
C ASP A 206 -26.40 -8.04 4.96
N ASP A 207 -26.33 -7.78 6.26
CA ASP A 207 -26.95 -6.62 6.86
C ASP A 207 -26.21 -5.31 6.53
N ILE A 208 -24.88 -5.36 6.46
CA ILE A 208 -24.04 -4.23 6.03
C ILE A 208 -24.27 -3.94 4.55
N PHE A 209 -24.28 -4.96 3.69
CA PHE A 209 -24.61 -4.78 2.27
C PHE A 209 -26.04 -4.22 2.08
N ALA A 210 -27.02 -4.75 2.82
CA ALA A 210 -28.39 -4.25 2.76
C ALA A 210 -28.46 -2.76 3.17
N GLY A 211 -27.73 -2.38 4.21
CA GLY A 211 -27.63 -1.01 4.70
C GLY A 211 -26.98 -0.05 3.70
N LEU A 212 -25.80 -0.40 3.17
CA LEU A 212 -24.96 0.50 2.39
C LEU A 212 -25.20 0.45 0.87
N GLY A 213 -25.41 -0.74 0.30
CA GLY A 213 -25.44 -0.94 -1.14
C GLY A 213 -24.04 -1.08 -1.74
N TRP A 214 -23.89 -0.79 -3.03
CA TRP A 214 -22.57 -0.78 -3.67
C TRP A 214 -21.78 0.48 -3.34
N ALA A 215 -20.45 0.42 -3.45
CA ALA A 215 -19.62 1.61 -3.35
C ALA A 215 -19.86 2.52 -4.56
N THR A 216 -19.85 3.83 -4.32
CA THR A 216 -20.02 4.87 -5.35
C THR A 216 -18.70 5.49 -5.79
N ASP A 217 -17.63 5.18 -5.07
CA ASP A 217 -16.25 5.58 -5.32
C ASP A 217 -15.33 4.57 -4.61
N THR A 218 -14.05 4.54 -4.94
CA THR A 218 -13.09 3.66 -4.26
C THR A 218 -12.70 4.19 -2.87
N GLU A 219 -12.16 3.30 -2.03
CA GLU A 219 -11.58 3.66 -0.73
C GLU A 219 -10.43 4.66 -0.92
N LYS A 220 -10.47 5.77 -0.17
CA LYS A 220 -9.48 6.85 -0.25
C LYS A 220 -8.94 7.20 1.12
N GLY A 221 -7.61 7.30 1.18
CA GLY A 221 -6.88 7.76 2.37
C GLY A 221 -6.96 9.27 2.55
N PHE A 222 -7.10 9.76 3.76
CA PHE A 222 -7.11 11.19 4.04
C PHE A 222 -6.66 11.51 5.46
N CYS A 223 -6.28 12.76 5.67
CA CYS A 223 -5.97 13.28 7.00
C CYS A 223 -7.25 13.75 7.68
N ALA A 224 -7.55 13.12 8.81
CA ALA A 224 -8.69 13.43 9.63
C ALA A 224 -8.23 14.12 10.91
N ARG A 225 -8.74 15.34 11.14
CA ARG A 225 -8.76 15.90 12.49
C ARG A 225 -9.84 15.17 13.28
N ILE A 226 -9.45 14.60 14.40
CA ILE A 226 -10.35 13.83 15.26
C ILE A 226 -10.24 14.29 16.71
N GLN A 227 -11.35 14.30 17.42
CA GLN A 227 -11.34 14.42 18.87
C GLN A 227 -12.38 13.49 19.46
N ASP A 228 -11.95 12.71 20.44
CA ASP A 228 -12.80 11.80 21.19
C ASP A 228 -13.46 12.56 22.33
N PHE A 229 -14.68 12.16 22.65
CA PHE A 229 -15.53 12.68 23.71
C PHE A 229 -16.04 11.50 24.55
N GLU A 230 -16.60 11.79 25.72
CA GLU A 230 -17.15 10.76 26.63
C GLU A 230 -18.11 9.79 25.94
N ASN A 231 -18.91 10.28 24.98
CA ASN A 231 -19.96 9.51 24.30
C ASN A 231 -19.82 9.55 22.78
N GLY A 232 -18.60 9.53 22.24
CA GLY A 232 -18.38 9.42 20.80
C GLY A 232 -17.19 10.25 20.31
N PHE A 233 -17.21 10.66 19.05
CA PHE A 233 -16.13 11.47 18.47
C PHE A 233 -16.63 12.46 17.42
N MET A 234 -15.84 13.50 17.17
CA MET A 234 -16.01 14.41 16.05
C MET A 234 -14.86 14.25 15.07
N LEU A 235 -15.16 14.34 13.78
CA LEU A 235 -14.18 14.26 12.70
C LEU A 235 -14.36 15.39 11.69
N GLN A 236 -13.25 15.89 11.18
CA GLN A 236 -13.20 16.75 10.00
C GLN A 236 -12.02 16.37 9.10
N SER A 237 -12.23 16.33 7.78
CA SER A 237 -11.15 16.20 6.80
C SER A 237 -10.27 17.45 6.80
N GLU A 238 -8.95 17.28 6.87
CA GLU A 238 -7.97 18.38 6.92
C GLU A 238 -7.17 18.46 5.63
N ALA A 239 -7.06 19.65 5.03
CA ALA A 239 -6.27 19.87 3.82
C ALA A 239 -4.79 20.17 4.15
N VAL A 240 -4.14 19.25 4.85
CA VAL A 240 -2.69 19.29 5.12
C VAL A 240 -1.93 18.43 4.09
N PRO A 241 -0.66 18.69 3.77
CA PRO A 241 0.07 17.90 2.77
C PRO A 241 0.09 16.40 3.08
N SER A 242 0.42 16.06 4.33
CA SER A 242 0.27 14.72 4.90
C SER A 242 0.20 14.81 6.43
N CYS A 243 -0.26 13.73 7.06
CA CYS A 243 -0.35 13.53 8.50
C CYS A 243 0.35 12.24 8.96
N THR A 244 1.07 11.57 8.06
CA THR A 244 1.91 10.41 8.37
C THR A 244 3.38 10.73 8.17
N SER A 245 4.25 9.97 8.85
CA SER A 245 5.71 10.05 8.63
C SER A 245 6.10 9.64 7.22
N ASP A 246 5.29 8.78 6.61
CA ASP A 246 5.58 8.16 5.30
C ASP A 246 4.96 8.97 4.14
N ASN A 247 4.47 10.18 4.45
CA ASN A 247 3.91 11.12 3.49
C ASN A 247 2.76 10.54 2.64
N LEU A 248 1.90 9.72 3.25
CA LEU A 248 0.73 9.15 2.57
C LEU A 248 -0.15 10.27 2.01
N TYR A 249 -0.64 10.06 0.79
CA TYR A 249 -1.36 11.08 0.03
C TYR A 249 -2.70 11.43 0.65
N ASN A 250 -2.82 12.64 1.17
CA ASN A 250 -4.06 13.11 1.72
C ASN A 250 -5.04 13.56 0.64
N HIS A 251 -6.05 12.74 0.33
CA HIS A 251 -7.09 13.13 -0.63
C HIS A 251 -7.81 14.43 -0.24
N ALA A 252 -7.89 14.78 1.04
CA ALA A 252 -8.49 16.05 1.49
C ALA A 252 -7.68 17.31 1.16
N ALA A 253 -6.42 17.16 0.72
CA ALA A 253 -5.64 18.25 0.15
C ALA A 253 -5.98 18.50 -1.33
N GLY A 254 -6.65 17.56 -2.01
CA GLY A 254 -7.06 17.67 -3.40
C GLY A 254 -8.26 18.61 -3.60
N GLY A 255 -8.24 19.43 -4.66
CA GLY A 255 -9.25 20.49 -4.91
C GLY A 255 -10.70 20.01 -5.09
N ASN A 256 -10.89 18.72 -5.40
CA ASN A 256 -12.20 18.11 -5.65
C ASN A 256 -12.71 17.21 -4.52
N TRP A 257 -11.98 17.11 -3.39
CA TRP A 257 -12.41 16.27 -2.27
C TRP A 257 -13.62 16.88 -1.54
N PRO A 258 -14.66 16.10 -1.25
CA PRO A 258 -15.76 16.59 -0.42
C PRO A 258 -15.24 16.90 0.98
N THR A 259 -15.58 18.07 1.52
CA THR A 259 -15.26 18.32 2.93
C THR A 259 -16.11 17.40 3.80
N ILE A 260 -15.47 16.43 4.44
CA ILE A 260 -16.12 15.48 5.34
C ILE A 260 -16.07 16.07 6.74
N ARG A 261 -17.24 16.26 7.35
CA ARG A 261 -17.33 16.66 8.75
C ARG A 261 -18.55 16.00 9.39
N PHE A 262 -18.33 15.30 10.49
CA PHE A 262 -19.41 14.64 11.20
C PHE A 262 -19.11 14.47 12.69
N LEU A 263 -20.15 14.14 13.44
CA LEU A 263 -20.09 13.61 14.78
C LEU A 263 -20.72 12.22 14.79
N ALA A 264 -20.15 11.32 15.59
CA ALA A 264 -20.59 9.94 15.75
C ALA A 264 -20.73 9.65 17.25
N ALA A 265 -21.95 9.42 17.71
CA ALA A 265 -22.28 9.24 19.12
C ALA A 265 -22.35 7.76 19.51
N ALA A 266 -21.99 7.43 20.74
CA ALA A 266 -21.96 6.07 21.26
C ALA A 266 -23.35 5.39 21.31
N ASP A 267 -24.44 6.15 21.16
CA ASP A 267 -25.80 5.62 21.03
C ASP A 267 -26.12 5.09 19.62
N GLY A 268 -25.14 5.14 18.71
CA GLY A 268 -25.28 4.68 17.32
C GLY A 268 -25.87 5.73 16.39
N SER A 269 -26.08 6.97 16.85
CA SER A 269 -26.48 8.08 15.97
C SER A 269 -25.27 8.82 15.42
N TRP A 270 -25.36 9.28 14.18
CA TRP A 270 -24.38 10.19 13.59
C TRP A 270 -25.06 11.32 12.84
N SER A 271 -24.37 12.44 12.72
CA SER A 271 -24.80 13.56 11.87
C SER A 271 -23.60 14.27 11.29
N GLY A 272 -23.74 14.79 10.08
CA GLY A 272 -22.63 15.43 9.40
C GLY A 272 -23.02 16.07 8.09
N SER A 273 -22.06 16.78 7.52
CA SER A 273 -22.13 17.35 6.18
C SER A 273 -20.99 16.77 5.35
N ILE A 274 -21.33 16.24 4.18
CA ILE A 274 -20.38 15.92 3.11
C ILE A 274 -20.54 17.04 2.07
N GLY A 275 -19.60 17.99 2.05
CA GLY A 275 -19.67 19.16 1.17
C GLY A 275 -19.41 18.82 -0.30
N SER A 276 -20.01 19.53 -1.25
CA SER A 276 -19.68 19.42 -2.68
C SER A 276 -18.29 20.01 -2.93
N GLY A 277 -17.33 19.19 -3.36
CA GLY A 277 -15.93 19.58 -3.60
C GLY A 277 -15.79 20.63 -4.71
N SER A 278 -15.91 21.91 -4.33
CA SER A 278 -15.58 23.05 -5.18
C SER A 278 -14.94 24.11 -4.29
N ARG A 279 -13.61 24.13 -4.25
CA ARG A 279 -12.86 25.30 -3.79
C ARG A 279 -12.00 25.84 -4.94
N SER A 280 -12.18 27.14 -5.20
CA SER A 280 -11.30 27.94 -6.04
C SER A 280 -9.87 27.88 -5.49
N PRO A 281 -8.83 27.77 -6.33
CA PRO A 281 -7.45 27.66 -5.88
C PRO A 281 -6.95 29.06 -5.51
N ASP A 282 -7.25 29.51 -4.30
CA ASP A 282 -6.59 30.65 -3.64
C ASP A 282 -7.05 30.71 -2.17
N ALA A 283 -6.49 29.85 -1.32
CA ALA A 283 -6.38 30.09 0.12
C ALA A 283 -5.61 28.96 0.84
N LEU A 284 -4.28 29.08 0.89
CA LEU A 284 -3.49 28.64 2.04
C LEU A 284 -2.98 29.92 2.75
N PRO A 285 -3.09 30.04 4.08
CA PRO A 285 -2.72 31.26 4.79
C PRO A 285 -1.19 31.34 4.98
N ALA A 286 -0.60 32.50 4.68
CA ALA A 286 0.77 32.82 5.09
C ALA A 286 0.82 33.21 6.58
N PRO A 287 1.93 32.97 7.29
CA PRO A 287 2.01 33.22 8.73
C PRO A 287 2.29 34.68 9.05
N GLY A 288 1.44 35.23 9.93
CA GLY A 288 1.82 36.28 10.88
C GLY A 288 1.72 37.72 10.41
N GLU A 289 0.55 38.35 10.57
CA GLU A 289 0.48 39.78 10.91
C GLU A 289 -0.67 40.05 11.90
N THR A 290 -0.35 40.92 12.85
CA THR A 290 -1.10 41.36 14.02
C THR A 290 -2.48 41.96 13.69
N MET A 291 -3.54 41.48 14.35
CA MET A 291 -4.89 42.05 14.23
C MET A 291 -5.03 43.41 14.93
N THR A 292 -5.75 44.34 14.29
CA THR A 292 -6.56 45.36 14.98
C THR A 292 -7.89 45.54 14.23
N PRO A 293 -9.06 45.59 14.90
CA PRO A 293 -10.36 45.42 14.25
C PRO A 293 -11.01 46.75 13.85
N GLY A 294 -11.77 46.76 12.75
CA GLY A 294 -12.62 47.89 12.40
C GLY A 294 -13.49 47.76 11.14
N ALA A 295 -14.74 47.35 11.35
CA ALA A 295 -15.97 47.79 10.66
C ALA A 295 -16.33 47.32 9.23
N THR A 296 -17.40 46.52 9.23
CA THR A 296 -18.45 46.23 8.24
C THR A 296 -18.80 47.34 7.23
N THR A 297 -18.97 47.00 5.95
CA THR A 297 -20.16 47.34 5.13
C THR A 297 -20.25 46.49 3.84
N SER A 298 -21.50 46.23 3.42
CA SER A 298 -21.97 45.39 2.30
C SER A 298 -21.88 46.10 0.92
N PRO A 299 -21.97 45.38 -0.22
CA PRO A 299 -21.54 45.89 -1.52
C PRO A 299 -22.64 46.62 -2.31
N THR A 300 -22.22 47.61 -3.11
CA THR A 300 -23.02 48.26 -4.15
C THR A 300 -22.37 47.99 -5.52
N ALA A 301 -23.20 47.71 -6.52
CA ALA A 301 -22.80 47.25 -7.85
C ALA A 301 -22.48 48.37 -8.88
N LEU A 302 -21.77 47.93 -9.94
CA LEU A 302 -21.52 48.51 -11.29
C LEU A 302 -20.45 49.61 -11.45
N PRO A 303 -19.83 49.78 -12.65
CA PRO A 303 -19.93 49.01 -13.91
C PRO A 303 -18.59 48.53 -14.52
N ALA A 304 -18.69 47.72 -15.57
CA ALA A 304 -17.61 47.19 -16.39
C ALA A 304 -16.74 48.28 -17.05
N ALA A 305 -15.42 48.11 -16.93
CA ALA A 305 -14.43 48.83 -17.73
C ALA A 305 -13.41 47.83 -18.29
N SER A 306 -13.30 47.84 -19.61
CA SER A 306 -12.37 47.06 -20.43
C SER A 306 -10.93 47.39 -20.06
N VAL A 307 -10.13 46.37 -19.74
CA VAL A 307 -8.67 46.50 -19.58
C VAL A 307 -8.00 45.69 -20.68
N THR A 308 -7.28 46.41 -21.52
CA THR A 308 -6.43 45.92 -22.60
C THR A 308 -5.30 45.05 -22.04
N ALA A 309 -5.15 43.83 -22.55
CA ALA A 309 -4.07 42.92 -22.20
C ALA A 309 -2.69 43.44 -22.69
N PRO A 310 -1.60 43.26 -21.91
CA PRO A 310 -0.22 43.45 -22.37
C PRO A 310 0.16 42.37 -23.39
N PRO A 311 1.21 42.58 -24.22
CA PRO A 311 1.47 41.73 -25.37
C PRO A 311 1.93 40.33 -24.95
N ALA A 312 1.33 39.32 -25.59
CA ALA A 312 1.73 37.93 -25.49
C ALA A 312 3.23 37.78 -25.83
N GLN A 313 4.01 37.26 -24.88
CA GLN A 313 5.25 36.60 -25.23
C GLN A 313 4.88 35.29 -25.93
N SER A 314 5.37 35.14 -27.16
CA SER A 314 5.24 33.90 -27.93
C SER A 314 6.09 32.80 -27.27
N GLY A 315 5.48 31.99 -26.42
CA GLY A 315 5.87 30.61 -26.17
C GLY A 315 4.87 29.72 -26.91
N GLY A 316 5.36 28.89 -27.83
CA GLY A 316 4.50 28.08 -28.71
C GLY A 316 3.62 27.12 -27.91
N VAL A 317 2.40 26.90 -28.40
CA VAL A 317 1.58 25.76 -27.99
C VAL A 317 2.32 24.51 -28.43
N SER A 318 2.98 23.84 -27.48
CA SER A 318 3.45 22.47 -27.67
C SER A 318 2.21 21.59 -27.65
N THR A 319 1.93 20.88 -28.73
CA THR A 319 0.90 19.84 -28.74
C THR A 319 1.30 18.72 -27.76
N ALA A 320 0.34 18.01 -27.18
CA ALA A 320 0.58 16.90 -26.24
C ALA A 320 1.55 15.80 -26.77
N ALA A 321 1.77 15.73 -28.09
CA ALA A 321 2.73 14.83 -28.73
C ALA A 321 4.21 15.28 -28.68
N ASP A 322 4.50 16.52 -28.24
CA ASP A 322 5.87 17.07 -28.20
C ASP A 322 6.45 17.17 -26.78
N ALA A 323 5.68 16.84 -25.74
CA ALA A 323 6.18 16.88 -24.37
C ALA A 323 7.17 15.74 -24.15
N THR A 324 8.45 16.06 -24.04
CA THR A 324 9.51 15.11 -23.67
C THR A 324 10.31 15.65 -22.51
N ARG A 325 10.59 14.79 -21.54
CA ARG A 325 11.50 15.03 -20.43
C ARG A 325 12.92 15.33 -20.94
N PRO A 326 13.76 16.02 -20.15
CA PRO A 326 15.17 16.23 -20.49
C PRO A 326 15.87 14.93 -20.92
N ARG A 327 16.68 15.01 -21.98
CA ARG A 327 17.24 13.81 -22.63
C ARG A 327 18.13 12.99 -21.70
N GLU A 328 18.77 13.64 -20.74
CA GLU A 328 19.60 13.06 -19.69
C GLU A 328 18.83 12.17 -18.71
N GLN A 329 17.51 12.35 -18.58
CA GLN A 329 16.62 11.48 -17.80
C GLN A 329 16.23 10.21 -18.59
N GLY A 330 16.62 10.14 -19.86
CA GLY A 330 16.37 9.00 -20.74
C GLY A 330 15.26 9.27 -21.75
N ARG A 331 15.47 8.79 -22.97
CA ARG A 331 14.48 8.79 -24.05
C ARG A 331 14.47 7.43 -24.71
N PHE A 332 13.35 6.73 -24.53
CA PHE A 332 13.18 5.33 -24.90
C PHE A 332 12.13 5.22 -26.00
N PHE A 333 12.23 4.16 -26.79
CA PHE A 333 11.36 3.95 -27.93
C PHE A 333 10.78 2.55 -27.85
N ALA A 334 9.46 2.44 -27.94
CA ALA A 334 8.77 1.19 -28.16
C ALA A 334 8.25 1.19 -29.59
N SER A 335 8.69 0.24 -30.42
CA SER A 335 8.13 0.07 -31.76
C SER A 335 6.83 -0.72 -31.69
N ARG A 336 5.87 -0.40 -32.57
CA ARG A 336 4.65 -1.18 -32.65
C ARG A 336 4.99 -2.59 -33.14
N ALA A 337 4.58 -3.59 -32.38
CA ALA A 337 4.84 -5.00 -32.64
C ALA A 337 3.53 -5.75 -32.93
N GLY A 338 3.68 -6.90 -33.61
CA GLY A 338 2.64 -7.92 -33.60
C GLY A 338 2.55 -8.61 -32.24
N ALA A 339 2.00 -9.82 -32.21
CA ALA A 339 2.08 -10.64 -31.01
C ALA A 339 3.53 -11.08 -30.76
N ILE A 340 4.05 -10.81 -29.57
CA ILE A 340 5.31 -11.35 -29.06
C ILE A 340 4.96 -12.56 -28.20
N ALA A 341 5.66 -13.68 -28.38
CA ALA A 341 5.50 -14.83 -27.50
C ALA A 341 6.08 -14.51 -26.13
N LEU A 342 5.30 -14.69 -25.06
CA LEU A 342 5.75 -14.53 -23.69
C LEU A 342 6.20 -15.89 -23.15
N ASP A 343 7.39 -16.34 -23.56
CA ASP A 343 7.89 -17.68 -23.28
C ASP A 343 9.26 -17.71 -22.57
N GLY A 344 9.79 -16.54 -22.24
CA GLY A 344 11.07 -16.34 -21.58
C GLY A 344 12.26 -16.40 -22.54
N SER A 345 12.02 -16.34 -23.87
CA SER A 345 13.02 -16.36 -24.93
C SER A 345 12.95 -15.11 -25.80
N PHE A 346 14.04 -14.36 -25.85
CA PHE A 346 14.10 -13.11 -26.62
C PHE A 346 14.29 -13.28 -28.14
N SER A 347 13.92 -14.42 -28.73
CA SER A 347 14.10 -14.67 -30.16
C SER A 347 13.26 -13.75 -31.05
N ASP A 348 12.13 -13.29 -30.52
CA ASP A 348 11.16 -12.45 -31.25
C ASP A 348 11.44 -10.94 -31.07
N TRP A 349 12.47 -10.60 -30.30
CA TRP A 349 12.87 -9.24 -29.98
C TRP A 349 14.02 -8.77 -30.87
N SER A 350 13.80 -7.69 -31.60
CA SER A 350 14.74 -7.19 -32.61
C SER A 350 15.29 -5.79 -32.34
N SER A 351 14.85 -5.13 -31.27
CA SER A 351 15.30 -3.78 -30.92
C SER A 351 16.69 -3.81 -30.26
N ASP A 352 17.32 -2.65 -30.19
CA ASP A 352 18.56 -2.51 -29.44
C ASP A 352 18.28 -2.63 -27.93
N TRP A 353 19.15 -3.34 -27.22
CA TRP A 353 19.09 -3.45 -25.77
C TRP A 353 19.50 -2.13 -25.12
N ILE A 354 18.63 -1.61 -24.25
CA ILE A 354 18.86 -0.41 -23.46
C ILE A 354 19.48 -0.83 -22.12
N PRO A 355 20.71 -0.42 -21.79
CA PRO A 355 21.30 -0.73 -20.50
C PRO A 355 20.60 0.03 -19.36
N ILE A 356 20.49 -0.64 -18.21
CA ILE A 356 19.98 -0.13 -16.94
C ILE A 356 21.10 -0.39 -15.93
N GLU A 357 21.92 0.63 -15.69
CA GLU A 357 23.15 0.50 -14.90
C GLU A 357 23.32 1.65 -13.89
N THR A 358 22.40 2.62 -13.89
CA THR A 358 22.51 3.77 -13.00
C THR A 358 21.94 3.41 -11.64
N VAL A 359 22.80 3.32 -10.64
CA VAL A 359 22.40 3.15 -9.24
C VAL A 359 21.76 4.45 -8.75
N VAL A 360 20.51 4.34 -8.29
CA VAL A 360 19.71 5.46 -7.77
C VAL A 360 19.43 5.35 -6.27
N TYR A 361 19.69 4.18 -5.69
CA TYR A 361 19.62 3.91 -4.27
C TYR A 361 20.59 2.78 -3.92
N GLY A 362 21.18 2.81 -2.71
CA GLY A 362 21.98 1.68 -2.23
C GLY A 362 23.42 1.60 -2.73
N ASP A 363 24.05 2.71 -3.11
CA ASP A 363 25.40 2.71 -3.70
C ASP A 363 26.47 2.02 -2.84
N ALA A 364 26.29 2.02 -1.52
CA ALA A 364 27.18 1.36 -0.58
C ALA A 364 27.05 -0.17 -0.56
N ALA A 365 25.90 -0.70 -0.99
CA ALA A 365 25.65 -2.13 -1.14
C ALA A 365 26.09 -2.63 -2.54
N TYR A 366 26.02 -1.75 -3.55
CA TYR A 366 26.34 -2.11 -4.93
C TYR A 366 27.82 -2.45 -5.16
N SER A 367 28.10 -3.67 -5.62
CA SER A 367 29.47 -4.18 -5.82
C SER A 367 29.92 -4.30 -7.29
N GLY A 368 29.06 -3.93 -8.25
CA GLY A 368 29.39 -3.81 -9.68
C GLY A 368 28.40 -4.54 -10.61
N GLY A 369 28.66 -4.59 -11.92
CA GLY A 369 27.67 -5.16 -12.86
C GLY A 369 27.41 -6.67 -12.74
N GLU A 370 28.22 -7.39 -11.97
CA GLU A 370 27.94 -8.79 -11.60
C GLU A 370 26.94 -8.90 -10.45
N ASP A 371 26.94 -7.90 -9.56
CA ASP A 371 26.03 -7.69 -8.42
C ASP A 371 24.61 -7.43 -8.92
N LEU A 372 24.48 -6.38 -9.73
CA LEU A 372 23.23 -6.03 -10.36
C LEU A 372 23.48 -5.27 -11.66
N SER A 373 23.04 -5.84 -12.77
CA SER A 373 22.91 -5.08 -14.00
C SER A 373 21.71 -5.56 -14.81
N ALA A 374 21.09 -4.66 -15.54
CA ALA A 374 19.98 -5.03 -16.38
C ALA A 374 20.04 -4.37 -17.74
N ARG A 375 19.27 -4.94 -18.67
CA ARG A 375 19.00 -4.33 -19.96
C ARG A 375 17.58 -4.66 -20.39
N ALA A 376 16.96 -3.73 -21.09
CA ALA A 376 15.59 -3.86 -21.52
C ALA A 376 15.41 -3.62 -23.03
N GLN A 377 14.34 -4.19 -23.57
CA GLN A 377 13.72 -3.77 -24.81
C GLN A 377 12.24 -3.48 -24.56
N PHE A 378 11.71 -2.54 -25.34
CA PHE A 378 10.30 -2.17 -25.30
C PHE A 378 9.67 -2.32 -26.68
N ALA A 379 8.45 -2.81 -26.70
CA ALA A 379 7.58 -2.84 -27.87
C ALA A 379 6.15 -2.58 -27.41
N TRP A 380 5.25 -2.21 -28.31
CA TRP A 380 3.86 -1.99 -27.92
C TRP A 380 2.87 -2.48 -28.97
N SER A 381 1.63 -2.66 -28.54
CA SER A 381 0.49 -2.94 -29.41
C SER A 381 -0.76 -2.31 -28.81
N ASP A 382 -1.92 -2.40 -29.48
CA ASP A 382 -3.19 -1.92 -28.91
C ASP A 382 -3.55 -2.64 -27.58
N ALA A 383 -2.96 -3.81 -27.32
CA ALA A 383 -3.19 -4.57 -26.09
C ALA A 383 -2.40 -4.03 -24.89
N GLY A 384 -1.21 -3.45 -25.10
CA GLY A 384 -0.33 -3.07 -24.00
C GLY A 384 1.12 -2.81 -24.40
N LEU A 385 1.91 -2.53 -23.37
CA LEU A 385 3.36 -2.41 -23.43
C LEU A 385 4.01 -3.78 -23.20
N TYR A 386 4.80 -4.23 -24.16
CA TYR A 386 5.69 -5.37 -23.98
C TYR A 386 7.01 -4.89 -23.38
N VAL A 387 7.48 -5.64 -22.38
CA VAL A 387 8.78 -5.43 -21.75
C VAL A 387 9.56 -6.73 -21.77
N ALA A 388 10.75 -6.71 -22.37
CA ALA A 388 11.77 -7.74 -22.19
C ALA A 388 12.85 -7.18 -21.29
N LEU A 389 13.14 -7.89 -20.21
CA LEU A 389 14.13 -7.51 -19.21
C LEU A 389 15.11 -8.68 -19.02
N ARG A 390 16.39 -8.40 -19.19
CA ARG A 390 17.47 -9.32 -18.80
C ARG A 390 18.20 -8.73 -17.61
N VAL A 391 18.20 -9.45 -16.51
CA VAL A 391 18.90 -9.10 -15.27
C VAL A 391 20.06 -10.06 -15.06
N ARG A 392 21.21 -9.50 -14.66
CA ARG A 392 22.34 -10.19 -14.06
C ARG A 392 22.32 -9.85 -12.58
N ASP A 393 22.35 -10.90 -11.78
CA ASP A 393 22.22 -10.87 -10.32
C ASP A 393 22.69 -12.25 -9.82
N GLU A 394 23.53 -12.30 -8.80
CA GLU A 394 24.07 -13.51 -8.19
C GLU A 394 23.01 -14.35 -7.48
N ARG A 395 21.94 -13.73 -6.99
CA ARG A 395 20.96 -14.36 -6.14
C ARG A 395 19.62 -13.63 -6.14
N TYR A 396 18.71 -14.19 -6.93
CA TYR A 396 17.32 -13.79 -6.89
C TYR A 396 16.64 -14.18 -5.58
N ARG A 397 16.09 -13.20 -4.88
CA ARG A 397 15.22 -13.30 -3.70
C ARG A 397 14.04 -12.34 -3.80
N PRO A 398 12.83 -12.84 -4.11
CA PRO A 398 11.65 -11.99 -4.12
C PRO A 398 11.35 -11.50 -2.70
N GLY A 399 10.87 -10.26 -2.61
CA GLY A 399 10.29 -9.72 -1.37
C GLY A 399 8.96 -10.40 -1.00
N PRO A 400 8.38 -10.05 0.15
CA PRO A 400 7.03 -10.45 0.49
C PRO A 400 6.03 -10.04 -0.60
N ALA A 401 5.01 -10.86 -0.86
CA ALA A 401 4.00 -10.53 -1.86
C ALA A 401 3.17 -9.29 -1.46
N GLY A 402 2.52 -8.66 -2.44
CA GLY A 402 1.64 -7.51 -2.19
C GLY A 402 2.42 -6.20 -2.12
N SER A 403 2.01 -5.31 -1.21
CA SER A 403 2.58 -3.96 -1.07
C SER A 403 4.06 -3.94 -0.70
N ASP A 404 4.58 -5.04 -0.12
CA ASP A 404 5.97 -5.18 0.31
C ASP A 404 6.88 -5.82 -0.74
N LEU A 405 6.39 -6.02 -1.97
CA LEU A 405 7.14 -6.65 -3.08
C LEU A 405 8.47 -5.94 -3.37
N TRP A 406 8.55 -4.64 -3.10
CA TRP A 406 9.75 -3.81 -3.26
C TRP A 406 10.91 -4.20 -2.33
N GLN A 407 10.65 -4.98 -1.26
CA GLN A 407 11.67 -5.43 -0.29
C GLN A 407 12.45 -6.66 -0.77
N GLY A 408 12.62 -6.82 -2.07
CA GLY A 408 13.43 -7.87 -2.67
C GLY A 408 13.61 -7.69 -4.17
N ASP A 409 14.17 -8.71 -4.80
CA ASP A 409 14.43 -8.72 -6.23
C ASP A 409 13.14 -8.61 -7.05
N SER A 410 13.04 -7.48 -7.73
CA SER A 410 11.85 -7.10 -8.48
C SER A 410 12.19 -6.05 -9.54
N MET A 411 11.31 -5.90 -10.51
CA MET A 411 11.32 -4.74 -11.39
C MET A 411 10.21 -3.77 -11.02
N GLU A 412 10.42 -2.47 -11.23
CA GLU A 412 9.42 -1.43 -11.09
C GLU A 412 9.26 -0.64 -12.38
N ILE A 413 8.01 -0.28 -12.72
CA ILE A 413 7.72 0.64 -13.82
C ILE A 413 6.93 1.82 -13.28
N ASN A 414 7.37 3.01 -13.65
CA ASN A 414 6.61 4.24 -13.51
C ASN A 414 6.10 4.71 -14.87
N ILE A 415 4.83 5.12 -14.94
CA ILE A 415 4.23 5.73 -16.13
C ILE A 415 3.47 6.98 -15.73
N ASP A 416 3.83 8.12 -16.33
CA ASP A 416 3.04 9.34 -16.34
C ASP A 416 2.30 9.34 -17.68
N ARG A 417 0.98 9.10 -17.66
CA ARG A 417 0.22 8.88 -18.89
C ARG A 417 -0.24 10.17 -19.55
N LEU A 418 -0.37 11.27 -18.79
CA LEU A 418 -0.75 12.58 -19.30
C LEU A 418 0.38 13.60 -19.26
N LEU A 419 1.64 13.18 -19.34
CA LEU A 419 2.90 13.95 -19.30
C LEU A 419 2.85 15.46 -19.61
N ALA A 420 2.13 15.89 -20.64
CA ALA A 420 2.02 17.30 -20.99
C ALA A 420 1.09 18.13 -20.07
N ALA A 421 0.15 17.48 -19.38
CA ALA A 421 -0.92 18.10 -18.61
C ALA A 421 -0.41 18.75 -17.33
N ASP A 422 0.56 18.10 -16.68
CA ASP A 422 1.13 18.46 -15.40
C ASP A 422 2.66 18.28 -15.42
N PHE A 423 3.28 18.56 -16.57
CA PHE A 423 4.71 18.34 -16.84
C PHE A 423 5.64 18.79 -15.70
N ASP A 424 5.37 19.88 -15.00
CA ASP A 424 6.25 20.38 -13.93
C ASP A 424 5.89 19.87 -12.51
N ALA A 425 4.95 18.94 -12.37
CA ALA A 425 4.54 18.35 -11.10
C ALA A 425 5.58 17.33 -10.58
N ASP A 426 6.10 17.60 -9.38
CA ASP A 426 7.16 16.81 -8.75
C ASP A 426 6.65 15.78 -7.73
N GLN A 427 5.33 15.61 -7.70
CA GLN A 427 4.61 14.66 -6.88
C GLN A 427 3.60 13.92 -7.75
N ALA A 428 3.66 12.60 -7.71
CA ALA A 428 2.77 11.74 -8.48
C ALA A 428 1.29 11.94 -8.09
N ASP A 429 0.40 11.94 -9.07
CA ASP A 429 -1.04 12.08 -8.88
C ASP A 429 -1.86 10.94 -9.53
N GLY A 430 -3.13 11.19 -9.87
CA GLY A 430 -4.06 10.19 -10.40
C GLY A 430 -3.76 9.71 -11.83
N ASP A 431 -2.84 10.34 -12.55
CA ASP A 431 -2.40 9.88 -13.87
C ASP A 431 -0.95 9.32 -13.91
N ASP A 432 -0.33 9.30 -12.73
CA ASP A 432 0.96 8.68 -12.46
C ASP A 432 0.82 7.29 -11.86
N TYR A 433 1.50 6.33 -12.47
CA TYR A 433 1.45 4.94 -12.10
C TYR A 433 2.80 4.47 -11.62
N GLN A 434 2.78 3.57 -10.64
CA GLN A 434 3.93 2.80 -10.20
C GLN A 434 3.46 1.37 -9.98
N ILE A 435 4.11 0.45 -10.68
CA ILE A 435 3.86 -0.98 -10.53
C ILE A 435 5.17 -1.70 -10.29
N GLY A 436 5.10 -2.86 -9.64
CA GLY A 436 6.23 -3.75 -9.41
C GLY A 436 5.89 -5.17 -9.82
N LEU A 437 6.86 -5.89 -10.35
CA LEU A 437 6.75 -7.29 -10.72
C LEU A 437 7.91 -8.08 -10.09
N ALA A 438 7.56 -9.22 -9.51
CA ALA A 438 8.48 -10.23 -9.02
C ALA A 438 7.99 -11.62 -9.46
N PHE A 439 8.75 -12.67 -9.21
CA PHE A 439 8.32 -14.06 -9.40
C PHE A 439 8.65 -14.91 -8.17
N GLY A 440 7.91 -16.00 -7.98
CA GLY A 440 8.10 -16.86 -6.82
C GLY A 440 9.44 -17.59 -6.82
N ALA A 441 10.05 -17.76 -5.64
CA ALA A 441 11.31 -18.49 -5.48
C ALA A 441 11.20 -19.99 -5.86
N GLU A 442 9.99 -20.56 -5.82
CA GLU A 442 9.73 -21.98 -6.15
C GLU A 442 8.99 -22.17 -7.48
N GLY A 443 8.66 -21.09 -8.18
CA GLY A 443 7.92 -21.13 -9.43
C GLY A 443 7.98 -19.80 -10.17
N ASN A 444 8.36 -19.86 -11.45
CA ASN A 444 8.52 -18.71 -12.35
C ASN A 444 7.20 -17.98 -12.69
N GLN A 445 6.17 -18.13 -11.85
CA GLN A 445 4.94 -17.37 -11.95
C GLN A 445 5.21 -15.94 -11.47
N LEU A 446 4.98 -14.98 -12.36
CA LEU A 446 5.05 -13.58 -12.02
C LEU A 446 3.96 -13.19 -11.02
N SER A 447 4.18 -12.14 -10.26
CA SER A 447 3.20 -11.48 -9.40
C SER A 447 3.42 -9.98 -9.52
N GLY A 448 2.35 -9.21 -9.60
CA GLY A 448 2.39 -7.77 -9.75
C GLY A 448 1.71 -7.05 -8.60
N TYR A 449 2.18 -5.86 -8.28
CA TYR A 449 1.50 -4.93 -7.38
C TYR A 449 1.54 -3.51 -7.95
N ARG A 450 0.43 -2.80 -7.88
CA ARG A 450 0.30 -1.39 -8.28
C ARG A 450 0.28 -0.55 -7.01
N TRP A 451 1.26 0.32 -6.84
CA TRP A 451 1.37 1.26 -5.70
C TRP A 451 0.75 2.62 -6.02
N LEU A 452 0.90 3.09 -7.26
CA LEU A 452 0.33 4.34 -7.74
C LEU A 452 -0.55 4.13 -8.97
N PRO A 453 -1.62 4.93 -9.13
CA PRO A 453 -2.11 5.91 -8.16
C PRO A 453 -2.75 5.21 -6.95
N TYR A 454 -2.72 5.84 -5.77
CA TYR A 454 -3.19 5.20 -4.53
C TYR A 454 -4.67 4.78 -4.57
N SER A 455 -5.50 5.47 -5.34
CA SER A 455 -6.93 5.13 -5.53
C SER A 455 -7.16 3.79 -6.24
N GLU A 456 -6.09 3.24 -6.81
CA GLU A 456 -6.06 2.07 -7.67
C GLU A 456 -5.05 1.04 -7.13
N GLU A 457 -4.54 1.22 -5.90
CA GLU A 457 -3.53 0.36 -5.30
C GLU A 457 -4.01 -1.09 -5.18
N GLY A 458 -3.24 -2.06 -5.65
CA GLY A 458 -3.65 -3.45 -5.55
C GLY A 458 -2.76 -4.45 -6.26
N ALA A 459 -2.95 -5.72 -5.92
CA ALA A 459 -2.25 -6.82 -6.57
C ALA A 459 -2.86 -7.12 -7.95
N PHE A 460 -2.02 -7.51 -8.89
CA PHE A 460 -2.46 -7.98 -10.21
C PHE A 460 -1.59 -9.13 -10.70
N GLN A 461 -2.12 -9.90 -11.64
CA GLN A 461 -1.40 -11.02 -12.24
C GLN A 461 -0.95 -10.63 -13.66
N PRO A 462 0.34 -10.28 -13.87
CA PRO A 462 0.83 -9.96 -15.20
C PRO A 462 0.85 -11.21 -16.09
N ALA A 463 0.59 -11.00 -17.38
CA ALA A 463 0.86 -12.00 -18.40
C ALA A 463 2.36 -11.94 -18.73
N GLY A 464 3.06 -13.05 -18.57
CA GLY A 464 4.48 -13.09 -18.83
C GLY A 464 5.12 -14.42 -18.50
N ALA A 465 6.42 -14.51 -18.77
CA ALA A 465 7.24 -15.67 -18.49
C ALA A 465 8.59 -15.23 -17.94
N VAL A 466 9.16 -16.08 -17.08
CA VAL A 466 10.50 -15.91 -16.52
C VAL A 466 11.33 -17.15 -16.78
N THR A 467 12.58 -16.93 -17.18
CA THR A 467 13.60 -17.97 -17.30
C THR A 467 14.81 -17.59 -16.47
N GLU A 468 15.14 -18.41 -15.47
CA GLU A 468 16.37 -18.24 -14.69
C GLU A 468 17.60 -18.43 -15.57
N GLN A 469 18.59 -17.56 -15.41
CA GLN A 469 19.91 -17.76 -15.97
C GLN A 469 20.78 -18.50 -14.94
N ARG A 470 21.42 -19.57 -15.40
CA ARG A 470 22.34 -20.36 -14.57
C ARG A 470 23.67 -20.57 -15.27
N GLU A 471 24.75 -20.47 -14.51
CA GLU A 471 26.12 -20.74 -14.95
C GLU A 471 26.78 -21.67 -13.93
N ASP A 472 27.34 -22.80 -14.38
CA ASP A 472 27.90 -23.86 -13.53
C ASP A 472 26.95 -24.34 -12.40
N GLY A 473 25.64 -24.26 -12.65
CA GLY A 473 24.58 -24.65 -11.71
C GLY A 473 24.17 -23.58 -10.70
N ALA A 474 24.91 -22.48 -10.59
CA ALA A 474 24.56 -21.31 -9.78
C ALA A 474 23.63 -20.37 -10.54
N GLN A 475 22.72 -19.71 -9.83
CA GLN A 475 21.90 -18.63 -10.38
C GLN A 475 22.76 -17.42 -10.71
N ARG A 476 22.40 -16.73 -11.80
CA ARG A 476 23.14 -15.64 -12.42
C ARG A 476 22.22 -14.58 -13.03
N GLY A 477 21.01 -14.48 -12.51
CA GLY A 477 19.97 -13.56 -12.94
C GLY A 477 18.84 -14.27 -13.66
N TYR A 478 18.09 -13.50 -14.46
CA TYR A 478 16.86 -13.98 -15.09
C TYR A 478 16.52 -13.19 -16.36
N ASN A 479 15.76 -13.84 -17.24
CA ASN A 479 15.07 -13.21 -18.35
C ASN A 479 13.59 -13.12 -17.99
N LEU A 480 12.99 -11.95 -18.15
CA LEU A 480 11.57 -11.70 -17.96
C LEU A 480 10.99 -11.13 -19.26
N GLU A 481 9.86 -11.68 -19.69
CA GLU A 481 9.01 -11.12 -20.73
C GLU A 481 7.63 -10.90 -20.15
N THR A 482 7.06 -9.72 -20.33
CA THR A 482 5.73 -9.40 -19.84
C THR A 482 4.97 -8.50 -20.80
N LEU A 483 3.65 -8.66 -20.84
CA LEU A 483 2.72 -7.73 -21.47
C LEU A 483 1.94 -7.02 -20.35
N LEU A 484 2.16 -5.72 -20.25
CA LEU A 484 1.43 -4.83 -19.34
C LEU A 484 0.26 -4.22 -20.09
N PRO A 485 -0.98 -4.62 -19.79
CA PRO A 485 -2.14 -4.14 -20.54
C PRO A 485 -2.33 -2.65 -20.30
N TRP A 486 -2.70 -1.89 -21.32
CA TRP A 486 -2.90 -0.43 -21.19
C TRP A 486 -3.96 -0.05 -20.16
N SER A 487 -4.95 -0.92 -19.94
CA SER A 487 -5.96 -0.74 -18.89
C SER A 487 -5.40 -0.72 -17.48
N LEU A 488 -4.19 -1.26 -17.25
CA LEU A 488 -3.50 -1.14 -15.96
C LEU A 488 -3.15 0.32 -15.62
N PHE A 489 -2.98 1.14 -16.67
CA PHE A 489 -2.58 2.54 -16.61
C PHE A 489 -3.71 3.51 -17.00
N ASP A 490 -4.97 3.04 -17.03
CA ASP A 490 -6.12 3.82 -17.54
C ASP A 490 -5.87 4.44 -18.93
N ILE A 491 -5.24 3.65 -19.82
CA ILE A 491 -4.99 4.02 -21.21
C ILE A 491 -5.87 3.14 -22.12
N ASP A 492 -6.60 3.77 -23.05
CA ASP A 492 -7.23 3.05 -24.16
C ASP A 492 -6.24 2.94 -25.32
N GLY A 493 -5.60 1.76 -25.42
CA GLY A 493 -4.60 1.46 -26.45
C GLY A 493 -5.08 1.62 -27.89
N ALA A 494 -6.39 1.52 -28.15
CA ALA A 494 -6.95 1.70 -29.49
C ALA A 494 -7.00 3.17 -29.92
N THR A 495 -6.86 4.10 -28.96
CA THR A 495 -6.95 5.55 -29.18
C THR A 495 -5.60 6.26 -29.03
N LEU A 496 -4.54 5.53 -28.68
CA LEU A 496 -3.20 6.09 -28.55
C LEU A 496 -2.77 6.75 -29.87
N PRO A 497 -2.35 8.03 -29.84
CA PRO A 497 -1.82 8.67 -31.03
C PRO A 497 -0.49 8.03 -31.44
N ALA A 498 -0.18 8.09 -32.74
CA ALA A 498 1.17 7.77 -33.19
C ALA A 498 2.17 8.70 -32.49
N GLU A 499 3.29 8.13 -32.04
CA GLU A 499 4.34 8.86 -31.29
C GLU A 499 3.84 9.41 -29.94
N ALA A 500 2.85 8.77 -29.31
CA ALA A 500 2.47 9.08 -27.93
C ALA A 500 3.70 9.07 -27.01
N ALA A 501 3.83 10.11 -26.19
CA ALA A 501 4.90 10.29 -25.23
C ALA A 501 4.33 10.12 -23.81
N LEU A 502 4.92 9.21 -23.05
CA LEU A 502 4.60 8.95 -21.65
C LEU A 502 5.84 9.25 -20.80
N GLY A 503 5.66 9.82 -19.60
CA GLY A 503 6.77 9.83 -18.65
C GLY A 503 7.04 8.39 -18.19
N PHE A 504 8.32 8.03 -18.03
CA PHE A 504 8.68 6.63 -17.90
C PHE A 504 9.95 6.39 -17.08
N VAL A 505 9.89 5.42 -16.17
CA VAL A 505 11.06 4.77 -15.58
C VAL A 505 10.85 3.27 -15.57
N LEU A 506 11.91 2.52 -15.89
CA LEU A 506 12.06 1.13 -15.51
C LEU A 506 13.20 1.05 -14.49
N ALA A 507 12.95 0.43 -13.35
CA ALA A 507 13.94 0.16 -12.33
C ALA A 507 13.99 -1.33 -11.97
N VAL A 508 15.11 -1.75 -11.40
CA VAL A 508 15.32 -3.10 -10.87
C VAL A 508 15.85 -2.96 -9.45
N ASN A 509 15.15 -3.61 -8.53
CA ASN A 509 15.47 -3.72 -7.12
C ASN A 509 16.28 -4.99 -6.89
N ASP A 510 17.15 -4.93 -5.89
CA ASP A 510 18.06 -6.00 -5.51
C ASP A 510 18.02 -6.26 -4.00
N ASN A 511 18.15 -7.54 -3.62
CA ASN A 511 18.29 -7.98 -2.23
C ASN A 511 19.03 -9.32 -2.08
N ASP A 512 20.30 -9.20 -1.71
CA ASP A 512 21.18 -10.29 -1.35
C ASP A 512 21.09 -10.72 0.12
N GLY A 513 20.33 -9.99 0.93
CA GLY A 513 20.05 -10.28 2.32
C GLY A 513 19.07 -11.45 2.53
N ASP A 514 19.20 -12.15 3.66
CA ASP A 514 18.21 -13.15 4.07
C ASP A 514 16.90 -12.52 4.60
N ASN A 515 16.88 -11.20 4.81
CA ASN A 515 15.72 -10.46 5.28
C ASN A 515 15.16 -9.57 4.17
N PRO A 516 13.84 -9.36 4.11
CA PRO A 516 13.24 -8.37 3.23
C PRO A 516 13.89 -6.98 3.40
N ALA A 517 14.42 -6.45 2.31
CA ALA A 517 15.06 -5.15 2.20
C ALA A 517 15.14 -4.76 0.73
N GLN A 518 15.18 -3.46 0.46
CA GLN A 518 15.63 -2.95 -0.83
C GLN A 518 17.07 -2.52 -0.62
N GLU A 519 18.03 -3.31 -1.11
CA GLU A 519 19.45 -3.05 -0.89
C GLU A 519 19.97 -2.09 -1.94
N THR A 520 19.74 -2.38 -3.22
CA THR A 520 20.16 -1.55 -4.35
C THR A 520 18.99 -1.33 -5.31
N ILE A 521 18.96 -0.17 -5.97
CA ILE A 521 18.08 0.09 -7.12
C ILE A 521 18.89 0.61 -8.28
N ILE A 522 18.77 -0.02 -9.44
CA ILE A 522 19.21 0.54 -10.72
C ILE A 522 18.00 1.03 -11.53
N ALA A 523 18.13 2.14 -12.25
CA ALA A 523 17.02 2.70 -13.02
C ALA A 523 17.46 3.26 -14.38
N THR A 524 16.48 3.35 -15.29
CA THR A 524 16.69 3.95 -16.61
C THR A 524 16.88 5.46 -16.57
N SER A 525 16.31 6.13 -15.55
CA SER A 525 16.51 7.57 -15.33
C SER A 525 17.52 7.81 -14.20
N PRO A 526 18.69 8.42 -14.49
CA PRO A 526 19.64 8.85 -13.47
C PRO A 526 19.12 9.92 -12.50
N ALA A 527 18.04 10.63 -12.87
CA ALA A 527 17.48 11.70 -12.05
C ALA A 527 16.55 11.18 -10.96
N ARG A 528 16.12 9.91 -11.02
CA ARG A 528 15.19 9.31 -10.05
C ARG A 528 15.85 9.30 -8.67
N SER A 529 15.35 10.14 -7.77
CA SER A 529 15.70 10.13 -6.35
C SER A 529 14.55 9.68 -5.47
N ARG A 530 13.32 9.71 -5.99
CA ARG A 530 12.11 9.22 -5.35
C ARG A 530 11.28 8.42 -6.35
N HIS A 531 10.48 7.48 -5.88
CA HIS A 531 9.62 6.65 -6.73
C HIS A 531 8.40 7.43 -7.26
N ASP A 532 8.01 8.51 -6.60
CA ASP A 532 6.79 9.28 -6.78
C ASP A 532 7.03 10.71 -7.30
N ASN A 533 8.16 10.96 -7.96
CA ASN A 533 8.48 12.26 -8.55
C ASN A 533 8.52 12.19 -10.10
N PRO A 534 7.41 12.50 -10.80
CA PRO A 534 7.33 12.44 -12.26
C PRO A 534 8.33 13.34 -13.00
N THR A 535 8.73 14.47 -12.41
CA THR A 535 9.75 15.36 -13.01
C THR A 535 11.14 14.73 -13.17
N GLN A 536 11.37 13.60 -12.49
CA GLN A 536 12.62 12.86 -12.55
C GLN A 536 12.56 11.66 -13.51
N TRP A 537 11.42 11.43 -14.15
CA TRP A 537 11.24 10.30 -15.06
C TRP A 537 11.75 10.63 -16.47
N GLY A 538 12.09 9.61 -17.24
CA GLY A 538 12.43 9.78 -18.65
C GLY A 538 11.17 9.88 -19.51
N THR A 539 11.31 9.70 -20.83
CA THR A 539 10.17 9.63 -21.75
C THR A 539 10.21 8.35 -22.57
N LEU A 540 9.10 7.62 -22.60
CA LEU A 540 8.84 6.52 -23.53
C LEU A 540 8.01 7.03 -24.70
N ILE A 541 8.50 6.82 -25.92
CA ILE A 541 7.82 7.22 -27.17
C ILE A 541 7.34 5.97 -27.90
N LEU A 542 6.05 5.93 -28.22
CA LEU A 542 5.40 4.83 -28.92
C LEU A 542 5.45 5.03 -30.44
N LEU A 543 6.41 4.39 -31.10
CA LEU A 543 6.61 4.49 -32.56
C LEU A 543 5.56 3.66 -33.32
N PRO A 544 5.10 4.13 -34.49
CA PRO A 544 3.99 3.51 -35.24
C PRO A 544 4.24 2.10 -35.78
#